data_AF-A0AAV0YEQ9-F1
#
_entry.id   AF-A0AAV0YEQ9-F1
#
_cell.length_a   1.000
_cell.length_b   1.000
_cell.length_c   1.000
_cell.angle_alpha   90.00
_cell.angle_beta   90.00
_cell.angle_gamma   90.00
#
_symmetry.space_group_name_H-M   'P 1'
#
loop_
_entity.id
_entity.type
_entity.pdbx_description
1 polymer ?
#
loop_
_entity_poly.entity_id
_entity_poly.type
_entity_poly.pdbx_seq_one_letter_code
_entity_poly.pdbx_strand_id
1 'polypeptide(L)'
;MKVVGRKSIKKEKPVLIWQEREKELEIFVHMIMSQAKHINHRAKDYESEMLNETAEASSDFIVPLLRFQKEWLAWAFDQENNFKGGVLADDMGMGKTIQAIALVLAKRELQQNRFAFSQSPLVKGTLVICPVVAITQWVDEIDRCTLKGSTKVLVYHGAGRVKNRKQLSSMIL
;
A
#
# COMPACT_ATOMS: atom_id res chain seq x y z
N MET A 1 -2.47 -31.08 -44.73
CA MET A 1 -3.47 -30.73 -43.70
C MET A 1 -2.92 -29.62 -42.82
N LYS A 2 -3.50 -28.41 -42.84
CA LYS A 2 -3.06 -27.29 -41.98
C LYS A 2 -3.72 -27.45 -40.60
N VAL A 3 -2.91 -27.53 -39.55
CA VAL A 3 -3.37 -27.52 -38.16
C VAL A 3 -3.79 -26.08 -37.80
N VAL A 4 -5.09 -25.88 -37.58
CA VAL A 4 -5.64 -24.59 -37.14
C VAL A 4 -5.37 -24.45 -35.64
N GLY A 5 -4.49 -23.52 -35.26
CA GLY A 5 -4.19 -23.18 -33.87
C GLY A 5 -5.41 -22.57 -33.17
N ARG A 6 -5.81 -23.17 -32.04
CA ARG A 6 -6.83 -22.60 -31.14
C ARG A 6 -6.28 -21.32 -30.51
N LYS A 7 -6.89 -20.18 -30.85
CA LYS A 7 -6.65 -18.91 -30.13
C LYS A 7 -7.24 -19.02 -28.73
N SER A 8 -6.39 -18.85 -27.71
CA SER A 8 -6.79 -18.73 -26.31
C SER A 8 -7.54 -17.41 -26.11
N ILE A 9 -8.83 -17.48 -25.78
CA ILE A 9 -9.66 -16.31 -25.46
C ILE A 9 -9.21 -15.83 -24.08
N LYS A 10 -8.57 -14.66 -24.01
CA LYS A 10 -8.29 -13.97 -22.74
C LYS A 10 -9.64 -13.62 -22.11
N LYS A 11 -10.02 -14.32 -21.04
CA LYS A 11 -11.17 -13.91 -20.22
C LYS A 11 -10.80 -12.62 -19.50
N GLU A 12 -11.43 -11.51 -19.86
CA GLU A 12 -11.36 -10.29 -19.08
C GLU A 12 -11.86 -10.56 -17.67
N LYS A 13 -11.12 -10.07 -16.66
CA LYS A 13 -11.52 -10.23 -15.27
C LYS A 13 -12.83 -9.45 -15.06
N PRO A 14 -13.85 -10.05 -14.42
CA PRO A 14 -15.10 -9.34 -14.17
C PRO A 14 -14.83 -8.13 -13.30
N VAL A 15 -15.44 -7.00 -13.66
CA VAL A 15 -15.36 -5.78 -12.85
C VAL A 15 -16.12 -6.01 -11.55
N LEU A 16 -15.50 -5.68 -10.44
CA LEU A 16 -16.06 -5.94 -9.12
C LEU A 16 -17.08 -4.84 -8.81
N ILE A 17 -18.29 -5.21 -8.39
CA ILE A 17 -19.40 -4.28 -8.08
C ILE A 17 -18.97 -3.09 -7.21
N TRP A 18 -18.03 -3.30 -6.28
CA TRP A 18 -17.53 -2.24 -5.42
C TRP A 18 -16.70 -1.17 -6.16
N GLN A 19 -16.06 -1.52 -7.28
CA GLN A 19 -15.33 -0.58 -8.14
C GLN A 19 -16.29 0.34 -8.89
N GLU A 20 -17.41 -0.17 -9.40
CA GLU A 20 -18.49 0.67 -9.93
C GLU A 20 -19.04 1.59 -8.84
N ARG A 21 -19.33 1.05 -7.65
CA ARG A 21 -19.86 1.85 -6.52
C ARG A 21 -18.88 2.93 -6.06
N GLU A 22 -17.59 2.65 -6.05
CA GLU A 22 -16.56 3.65 -5.70
C GLU A 22 -16.53 4.79 -6.73
N LYS A 23 -16.60 4.47 -8.03
CA LYS A 23 -16.75 5.49 -9.09
C LYS A 23 -18.03 6.29 -8.95
N GLU A 24 -19.16 5.63 -8.67
CA GLU A 24 -20.43 6.30 -8.44
C GLU A 24 -20.37 7.23 -7.22
N LEU A 25 -19.70 6.81 -6.15
CA LEU A 25 -19.46 7.63 -4.96
C LEU A 25 -18.55 8.82 -5.27
N GLU A 26 -17.48 8.63 -6.04
CA GLU A 26 -16.60 9.73 -6.48
C GLU A 26 -17.36 10.75 -7.34
N ILE A 27 -18.16 10.27 -8.30
CA ILE A 27 -19.03 11.11 -9.12
C ILE A 27 -20.06 11.85 -8.26
N PHE A 28 -20.69 11.15 -7.31
CA PHE A 28 -21.68 11.73 -6.41
C PHE A 28 -21.07 12.80 -5.51
N VAL A 29 -19.93 12.51 -4.89
CA VAL A 29 -19.17 13.48 -4.09
C VAL A 29 -18.81 14.69 -4.95
N HIS A 30 -18.25 14.49 -6.15
CA HIS A 30 -17.90 15.58 -7.05
C HIS A 30 -19.12 16.41 -7.45
N MET A 31 -20.26 15.77 -7.71
CA MET A 31 -21.51 16.44 -8.04
C MET A 31 -22.03 17.29 -6.89
N ILE A 32 -22.04 16.75 -5.67
CA ILE A 32 -22.44 17.48 -4.46
C ILE A 32 -21.49 18.66 -4.21
N MET A 33 -20.19 18.47 -4.34
CA MET A 33 -19.20 19.54 -4.17
C MET A 33 -19.36 20.64 -5.23
N SER A 34 -19.61 20.28 -6.49
CA SER A 34 -19.85 21.23 -7.57
C SER A 34 -21.13 22.05 -7.32
N GLN A 35 -22.18 21.44 -6.77
CA GLN A 35 -23.41 22.16 -6.42
C GLN A 35 -23.21 23.04 -5.17
N ALA A 36 -22.48 22.58 -4.16
CA ALA A 36 -22.22 23.31 -2.92
C ALA A 36 -21.42 24.61 -3.15
N LYS A 37 -20.49 24.63 -4.11
CA LYS A 37 -19.71 25.82 -4.50
C LYS A 37 -20.57 27.01 -4.96
N HIS A 38 -21.76 26.75 -5.47
CA HIS A 38 -22.67 27.81 -5.94
C HIS A 38 -23.55 28.40 -4.81
N ILE A 39 -23.59 27.78 -3.63
CA ILE A 39 -24.61 28.08 -2.61
C ILE A 39 -24.07 28.89 -1.43
N ASN A 40 -22.79 28.73 -1.02
CA ASN A 40 -22.26 29.53 0.09
C ASN A 40 -20.72 29.53 0.19
N HIS A 41 -20.11 30.63 0.66
CA HIS A 41 -18.66 30.71 0.95
C HIS A 41 -18.21 29.68 2.01
N ARG A 42 -19.14 29.23 2.87
CA ARG A 42 -18.95 28.17 3.87
C ARG A 42 -18.77 26.76 3.26
N ALA A 43 -19.09 26.57 1.98
CA ALA A 43 -18.86 25.30 1.29
C ALA A 43 -17.36 24.98 1.11
N LYS A 44 -16.48 25.99 1.09
CA LYS A 44 -15.03 25.81 1.06
C LYS A 44 -14.50 25.14 2.32
N ASP A 45 -15.10 25.45 3.47
CA ASP A 45 -14.69 24.86 4.75
C ASP A 45 -15.07 23.37 4.79
N TYR A 46 -16.26 23.01 4.28
CA TYR A 46 -16.67 21.61 4.10
C TYR A 46 -15.85 20.86 3.04
N GLU A 47 -15.40 21.55 1.99
CA GLU A 47 -14.47 21.00 0.98
C GLU A 47 -13.16 20.52 1.61
N SER A 48 -12.63 21.31 2.55
CA SER A 48 -11.41 20.99 3.31
C SER A 48 -11.63 19.93 4.39
N GLU A 49 -12.85 19.82 4.94
CA GLU A 49 -13.19 18.85 5.99
C GLU A 49 -13.56 17.46 5.44
N MET A 50 -14.04 17.37 4.18
CA MET A 50 -14.51 16.12 3.57
C MET A 50 -13.55 15.48 2.57
N LEU A 51 -12.53 16.19 2.09
CA LEU A 51 -11.50 15.63 1.21
C LEU A 51 -10.20 15.48 1.99
N ASN A 52 -10.06 14.34 2.66
CA ASN A 52 -8.78 13.95 3.25
C ASN A 52 -7.72 13.85 2.16
N GLU A 53 -6.49 14.28 2.48
CA GLU A 53 -5.34 14.09 1.60
C GLU A 53 -5.16 12.59 1.30
N THR A 54 -4.89 12.25 0.04
CA THR A 54 -4.64 10.89 -0.41
C THR A 54 -3.21 10.75 -0.93
N ALA A 55 -2.57 9.62 -0.65
CA ALA A 55 -1.28 9.29 -1.22
C ALA A 55 -1.38 8.06 -2.12
N GLU A 56 -0.61 8.06 -3.21
CA GLU A 56 -0.48 6.91 -4.09
C GLU A 56 0.55 5.91 -3.56
N ALA A 57 0.31 4.64 -3.85
CA ALA A 57 1.25 3.57 -3.50
C ALA A 57 2.51 3.63 -4.37
N SER A 58 3.55 2.91 -3.93
CA SER A 58 4.78 2.78 -4.70
C SER A 58 4.56 2.14 -6.06
N SER A 59 5.41 2.46 -7.03
CA SER A 59 5.44 1.79 -8.34
C SER A 59 5.63 0.26 -8.24
N ASP A 60 6.26 -0.22 -7.17
CA ASP A 60 6.44 -1.65 -6.87
C ASP A 60 5.19 -2.33 -6.28
N PHE A 61 4.16 -1.56 -5.93
CA PHE A 61 2.91 -2.05 -5.35
C PHE A 61 1.85 -2.25 -6.44
N ILE A 62 1.44 -3.50 -6.66
CA ILE A 62 0.64 -3.88 -7.85
C ILE A 62 -0.87 -4.00 -7.57
N VAL A 63 -1.28 -3.98 -6.30
CA VAL A 63 -2.69 -4.06 -5.92
C VAL A 63 -3.28 -2.65 -5.85
N PRO A 64 -4.48 -2.40 -6.39
CA PRO A 64 -5.12 -1.09 -6.22
C PRO A 64 -5.52 -0.88 -4.76
N LEU A 65 -5.14 0.27 -4.19
CA LEU A 65 -5.61 0.71 -2.88
C LEU A 65 -7.00 1.31 -3.00
N LEU A 66 -7.88 0.97 -2.06
CA LEU A 66 -9.18 1.61 -1.88
C LEU A 66 -8.98 3.05 -1.41
N ARG A 67 -9.94 3.94 -1.67
CA ARG A 67 -9.79 5.36 -1.31
C ARG A 67 -9.40 5.59 0.15
N PHE A 68 -10.08 4.96 1.11
CA PHE A 68 -9.75 5.11 2.53
C PHE A 68 -8.33 4.62 2.88
N GLN A 69 -7.79 3.66 2.13
CA GLN A 69 -6.43 3.17 2.32
C GLN A 69 -5.41 4.19 1.81
N LYS A 70 -5.73 4.93 0.73
CA LYS A 70 -4.92 6.05 0.24
C LYS A 70 -4.95 7.24 1.20
N GLU A 71 -6.11 7.52 1.80
CA GLU A 71 -6.25 8.54 2.84
C GLU A 71 -5.40 8.18 4.07
N TRP A 72 -5.50 6.92 4.52
CA TRP A 72 -4.65 6.42 5.60
C TRP A 72 -3.16 6.50 5.25
N LEU A 73 -2.78 6.18 4.01
CA LEU A 73 -1.38 6.23 3.58
C LEU A 73 -0.80 7.64 3.65
N ALA A 74 -1.58 8.66 3.23
CA ALA A 74 -1.19 10.07 3.37
C ALA A 74 -1.00 10.45 4.84
N TRP A 75 -1.96 10.09 5.69
CA TRP A 75 -1.86 10.30 7.13
C TRP A 75 -0.62 9.64 7.71
N ALA A 76 -0.35 8.37 7.36
CA ALA A 76 0.79 7.62 7.87
C ALA A 76 2.14 8.25 7.46
N PHE A 77 2.24 8.84 6.26
CA PHE A 77 3.43 9.58 5.85
C PHE A 77 3.77 10.73 6.79
N ASP A 78 2.75 11.54 7.13
CA ASP A 78 2.87 12.67 8.06
C ASP A 78 3.20 12.19 9.47
N GLN A 79 2.51 11.15 9.94
CA GLN A 79 2.75 10.57 11.26
C GLN A 79 4.17 10.05 11.45
N GLU A 80 4.75 9.37 10.46
CA GLU A 80 6.14 8.91 10.56
C GLU A 80 7.14 10.06 10.56
N ASN A 81 6.82 11.19 9.93
CA ASN A 81 7.69 12.37 9.93
C ASN A 81 7.62 13.12 11.28
N ASN A 82 6.43 13.21 11.89
CA ASN A 82 6.19 14.00 13.09
C ASN A 82 6.37 13.20 14.39
N PHE A 83 5.86 11.96 14.43
CA PHE A 83 5.72 11.14 15.65
C PHE A 83 6.46 9.80 15.57
N LYS A 84 7.13 9.50 14.44
CA LYS A 84 7.88 8.25 14.17
C LYS A 84 7.02 6.98 14.19
N GLY A 85 5.70 7.10 14.00
CA GLY A 85 4.78 5.97 13.92
C GLY A 85 3.39 6.29 14.47
N GLY A 86 2.55 5.27 14.58
CA GLY A 86 1.18 5.38 15.07
C GLY A 86 0.51 4.01 15.23
N VAL A 87 -0.76 4.00 15.65
CA VAL A 87 -1.57 2.78 15.82
C VAL A 87 -2.64 2.74 14.73
N LEU A 88 -2.63 1.67 13.94
CA LEU A 88 -3.67 1.36 12.96
C LEU A 88 -4.67 0.38 13.58
N ALA A 89 -5.84 0.90 13.98
CA ALA A 89 -6.87 0.16 14.71
C ALA A 89 -8.15 -0.05 13.88
N ASP A 90 -8.00 -0.18 12.56
CA ASP A 90 -9.10 -0.44 11.64
C ASP A 90 -9.80 -1.78 11.92
N ASP A 91 -11.08 -1.87 11.57
CA ASP A 91 -11.87 -3.08 11.69
C ASP A 91 -11.25 -4.28 10.91
N MET A 92 -11.63 -5.48 11.33
CA MET A 92 -11.21 -6.71 10.65
C MET A 92 -11.74 -6.72 9.22
N GLY A 93 -10.87 -6.98 8.25
CA GLY A 93 -11.22 -7.00 6.82
C GLY A 93 -10.92 -5.70 6.06
N MET A 94 -10.55 -4.61 6.72
CA MET A 94 -10.24 -3.33 6.03
C MET A 94 -8.86 -3.30 5.33
N GLY A 95 -8.10 -4.40 5.39
CA GLY A 95 -6.83 -4.51 4.67
C GLY A 95 -5.63 -3.88 5.38
N LYS A 96 -5.56 -3.95 6.72
CA LYS A 96 -4.43 -3.43 7.52
C LYS A 96 -3.06 -3.90 7.05
N THR A 97 -2.95 -5.17 6.67
CA THR A 97 -1.70 -5.74 6.15
C THR A 97 -1.31 -5.08 4.82
N ILE A 98 -2.29 -4.88 3.93
CA ILE A 98 -2.12 -4.23 2.62
C ILE A 98 -1.68 -2.77 2.82
N GLN A 99 -2.35 -2.03 3.72
CA GLN A 99 -1.98 -0.66 4.11
C GLN A 99 -0.52 -0.61 4.62
N ALA A 100 -0.15 -1.49 5.55
CA ALA A 100 1.22 -1.54 6.09
C ALA A 100 2.28 -1.83 5.01
N ILE A 101 2.01 -2.77 4.10
CA ILE A 101 2.92 -3.08 2.98
C ILE A 101 3.06 -1.86 2.06
N ALA A 102 1.97 -1.19 1.73
CA ALA A 102 1.98 0.01 0.88
C ALA A 102 2.86 1.12 1.48
N LEU A 103 2.73 1.37 2.79
CA LEU A 103 3.54 2.35 3.51
C LEU A 103 5.04 2.02 3.43
N VAL A 104 5.40 0.76 3.68
CA VAL A 104 6.80 0.30 3.65
C VAL A 104 7.43 0.53 2.27
N LEU A 105 6.74 0.15 1.20
CA LEU A 105 7.27 0.30 -0.16
C LEU A 105 7.35 1.77 -0.56
N ALA A 106 6.33 2.56 -0.25
CA ALA A 106 6.31 3.97 -0.64
C ALA A 106 7.38 4.78 0.09
N LYS A 107 7.65 4.50 1.39
CA LYS A 107 8.80 5.09 2.10
C LYS A 107 10.14 4.64 1.53
N ARG A 108 10.28 3.35 1.13
CA ARG A 108 11.50 2.84 0.50
C ARG A 108 11.81 3.57 -0.81
N GLU A 109 10.82 3.77 -1.67
CA GLU A 109 10.98 4.50 -2.94
C GLU A 109 11.39 5.96 -2.70
N LEU A 110 10.76 6.67 -1.75
CA LEU A 110 11.15 8.03 -1.38
C LEU A 110 12.60 8.13 -0.88
N GLN A 111 13.05 7.14 -0.10
CA GLN A 111 14.43 7.11 0.40
C GLN A 111 15.44 6.83 -0.70
N GLN A 112 15.14 5.92 -1.63
CA GLN A 112 16.00 5.66 -2.80
C GLN A 112 16.16 6.91 -3.66
N ASN A 113 15.07 7.66 -3.89
CA ASN A 113 15.11 8.91 -4.65
C ASN A 113 15.88 10.03 -3.91
N ARG A 114 15.77 10.12 -2.58
CA ARG A 114 16.52 11.12 -1.77
C ARG A 114 18.01 10.79 -1.65
N PHE A 115 18.39 9.53 -1.72
CA PHE A 115 19.79 9.11 -1.64
C PHE A 115 20.60 9.49 -2.89
N ALA A 116 19.96 9.68 -4.04
CA ALA A 116 20.61 10.28 -5.21
C ALA A 116 21.24 11.66 -4.90
N PHE A 117 20.80 12.32 -3.81
CA PHE A 117 21.21 13.67 -3.44
C PHE A 117 21.75 13.83 -2.00
N SER A 118 21.79 12.80 -1.14
CA SER A 118 22.29 12.94 0.25
C SER A 118 22.78 11.64 0.92
N GLN A 119 23.81 11.73 1.77
CA GLN A 119 24.40 10.61 2.53
C GLN A 119 23.63 10.24 3.83
N SER A 120 22.29 10.26 3.79
CA SER A 120 21.51 9.84 4.97
C SER A 120 21.60 8.32 5.19
N PRO A 121 21.53 7.84 6.46
CA PRO A 121 21.64 6.42 6.75
C PRO A 121 20.48 5.64 6.12
N LEU A 122 20.82 4.71 5.23
CA LEU A 122 19.87 3.86 4.51
C LEU A 122 19.07 2.98 5.49
N VAL A 123 17.73 3.03 5.44
CA VAL A 123 16.91 2.00 6.08
C VAL A 123 17.10 0.71 5.27
N LYS A 124 17.80 -0.25 5.89
CA LYS A 124 18.20 -1.50 5.22
C LYS A 124 17.09 -2.55 5.19
N GLY A 125 15.99 -2.33 5.89
CA GLY A 125 14.83 -3.22 5.90
C GLY A 125 13.84 -2.84 6.99
N THR A 126 12.61 -3.34 6.85
CA THR A 126 11.53 -3.18 7.83
C THR A 126 11.31 -4.50 8.55
N LEU A 127 11.23 -4.45 9.89
CA LEU A 127 10.93 -5.62 10.72
C LEU A 127 9.42 -5.68 10.99
N VAL A 128 8.81 -6.81 10.63
CA VAL A 128 7.42 -7.14 10.99
C VAL A 128 7.42 -8.19 12.09
N ILE A 129 6.75 -7.91 13.19
CA ILE A 129 6.54 -8.85 14.28
C ILE A 129 5.07 -9.25 14.28
N CYS A 130 4.81 -10.55 14.22
CA CYS A 130 3.45 -11.09 14.24
C CYS A 130 3.41 -12.47 14.92
N PRO A 131 2.23 -12.96 15.33
CA PRO A 131 2.05 -14.33 15.77
C PRO A 131 2.53 -15.32 14.71
N VAL A 132 3.06 -16.48 15.12
CA VAL A 132 3.63 -17.48 14.19
C VAL A 132 2.63 -17.89 13.10
N VAL A 133 1.35 -18.00 13.46
CA VAL A 133 0.27 -18.36 12.53
C VAL A 133 0.01 -17.32 11.44
N ALA A 134 0.43 -16.06 11.64
CA ALA A 134 0.25 -14.98 10.68
C ALA A 134 1.44 -14.83 9.73
N ILE A 135 2.57 -15.49 9.99
CA ILE A 135 3.81 -15.34 9.19
C ILE A 135 3.57 -15.69 7.73
N THR A 136 2.92 -16.84 7.46
CA THR A 136 2.61 -17.27 6.09
C THR A 136 1.70 -16.28 5.40
N GLN A 137 0.67 -15.78 6.09
CA GLN A 137 -0.20 -14.74 5.57
C GLN A 137 0.58 -13.48 5.19
N TRP A 138 1.50 -13.00 6.02
CA TRP A 138 2.33 -11.84 5.67
C TRP A 138 3.19 -12.09 4.43
N VAL A 139 3.80 -13.26 4.30
CA VAL A 139 4.61 -13.62 3.13
C VAL A 139 3.76 -13.64 1.86
N ASP A 140 2.60 -14.30 1.91
CA ASP A 140 1.68 -14.42 0.78
C ASP A 140 1.11 -13.06 0.37
N GLU A 141 0.78 -12.21 1.35
CA GLU A 141 0.31 -10.84 1.12
C GLU A 141 1.39 -9.98 0.46
N ILE A 142 2.66 -10.09 0.90
CA ILE A 142 3.77 -9.36 0.27
C ILE A 142 3.99 -9.85 -1.16
N ASP A 143 4.04 -11.16 -1.42
CA ASP A 143 4.21 -11.69 -2.78
C ASP A 143 3.05 -11.29 -3.71
N ARG A 144 1.82 -11.24 -3.17
CA ARG A 144 0.64 -10.82 -3.93
C ARG A 144 0.60 -9.32 -4.21
N CYS A 145 1.01 -8.49 -3.25
CA CYS A 145 0.93 -7.04 -3.34
C CYS A 145 2.13 -6.39 -4.06
N THR A 146 3.24 -7.12 -4.24
CA THR A 146 4.47 -6.57 -4.80
C THR A 146 4.80 -7.12 -6.18
N LEU A 147 5.51 -6.30 -6.97
CA LEU A 147 6.11 -6.76 -8.21
C LEU A 147 7.11 -7.89 -7.93
N LYS A 148 7.04 -8.97 -8.71
CA LYS A 148 7.91 -10.15 -8.52
C LYS A 148 9.38 -9.75 -8.54
N GLY A 149 10.07 -10.05 -7.45
CA GLY A 149 11.50 -9.78 -7.28
C GLY A 149 11.85 -8.35 -6.85
N SER A 150 10.89 -7.44 -6.66
CA SER A 150 11.18 -6.08 -6.16
C SER A 150 11.48 -6.06 -4.66
N THR A 151 10.94 -7.03 -3.92
CA THR A 151 11.01 -7.11 -2.46
C THR A 151 11.60 -8.43 -2.00
N LYS A 152 12.69 -8.36 -1.22
CA LYS A 152 13.27 -9.52 -0.53
C LYS A 152 12.57 -9.68 0.83
N VAL A 153 12.07 -10.88 1.12
CA VAL A 153 11.44 -11.21 2.41
C VAL A 153 12.26 -12.27 3.11
N LEU A 154 12.63 -12.02 4.37
CA LEU A 154 13.31 -12.99 5.22
C LEU A 154 12.41 -13.39 6.38
N VAL A 155 12.08 -14.67 6.45
CA VAL A 155 11.28 -15.24 7.53
C VAL A 155 12.20 -15.66 8.67
N TYR A 156 11.99 -15.08 9.86
CA TYR A 156 12.86 -15.30 11.03
C TYR A 156 12.09 -15.90 12.22
N HIS A 157 11.91 -17.22 12.24
CA HIS A 157 11.32 -17.95 13.39
C HIS A 157 11.88 -19.39 13.52
N GLY A 158 11.55 -20.07 14.62
CA GLY A 158 11.90 -21.47 14.86
C GLY A 158 13.34 -21.71 15.33
N ALA A 159 13.69 -22.98 15.54
CA ALA A 159 14.98 -23.41 16.08
C ALA A 159 16.15 -23.27 15.08
N GLY A 160 15.88 -23.36 13.77
CA GLY A 160 16.85 -23.25 12.69
C GLY A 160 17.20 -21.82 12.26
N ARG A 161 16.75 -20.81 13.00
CA ARG A 161 16.98 -19.40 12.65
C ARG A 161 18.45 -18.99 12.77
N VAL A 162 18.86 -18.07 11.89
CA VAL A 162 20.23 -17.55 11.83
C VAL A 162 20.56 -16.77 13.10
N LYS A 163 21.52 -17.25 13.89
CA LYS A 163 21.93 -16.56 15.14
C LYS A 163 23.00 -15.48 14.92
N ASN A 164 23.68 -15.50 13.78
CA ASN A 164 24.78 -14.59 13.49
C ASN A 164 24.30 -13.31 12.81
N ARG A 165 24.57 -12.16 13.42
CA ARG A 165 24.22 -10.83 12.88
C ARG A 165 24.79 -10.56 11.48
N LYS A 166 26.02 -10.99 11.21
CA LYS A 166 26.66 -10.76 9.89
C LYS A 166 25.93 -11.53 8.79
N GLN A 167 25.58 -12.78 9.07
CA GLN A 167 24.84 -13.64 8.15
C GLN A 167 23.40 -13.13 7.93
N LEU A 168 22.75 -12.63 8.98
CA LEU A 168 21.44 -11.99 8.87
C LEU A 168 21.52 -10.74 7.98
N SER A 169 22.54 -9.91 8.17
CA SER A 169 22.75 -8.70 7.37
C SER A 169 22.97 -9.00 5.89
N SER A 170 23.67 -10.08 5.55
CA SER A 170 23.92 -10.45 4.14
C SER A 170 22.68 -11.05 3.45
N MET A 171 21.68 -11.51 4.20
CA MET A 171 20.44 -12.04 3.64
C MET A 171 19.43 -10.94 3.29
N ILE A 172 19.54 -9.78 3.96
CA ILE A 172 18.62 -8.65 3.80
C ILE A 172 19.14 -7.65 2.74
N LEU A 173 20.46 -7.48 2.63
CA LEU A 173 21.13 -6.65 1.63
C LEU A 173 21.20 -7.38 0.27
#